data_AF-A0A9Q3X5Z5-F1
#
_entry.id   AF-A0A9Q3X5Z5-F1
#
_cell.length_a   1.000
_cell.length_b   1.000
_cell.length_c   1.000
_cell.angle_alpha   90.00
_cell.angle_beta   90.00
_cell.angle_gamma   90.00
#
_symmetry.space_group_name_H-M   'P 1'
#
loop_
_entity.id
_entity.type
_entity.pdbx_description
1 polymer ?
#
loop_
_entity_poly.entity_id
_entity_poly.type
_entity_poly.pdbx_seq_one_letter_code
_entity_poly.pdbx_strand_id
1 'polypeptide(L)'
;MTRTATPVTLTAPTLPQALRNGINALAATHLQVDIAPYPGMDEGDLIELFWNNCFAASRRVTAGKIGTPTRLRVPESFVLDGPARVHYQVMQIGHGPVRSAVTQVNVKTNHPGGGPRDLYSDENQNLAPVGLPETIRRYGVNS
;
A
#
# COMPACT_ATOMS: atom_id res chain seq x y z
N MET A 1 -22.82 -20.02 -32.94
CA MET A 1 -22.98 -20.30 -31.49
C MET A 1 -22.00 -19.42 -30.73
N THR A 2 -22.44 -18.24 -30.29
CA THR A 2 -21.64 -17.32 -29.48
C THR A 2 -21.68 -17.81 -28.04
N ARG A 3 -20.60 -18.47 -27.59
CA ARG A 3 -20.43 -18.88 -26.20
C ARG A 3 -20.22 -17.61 -25.37
N THR A 4 -21.27 -17.13 -24.72
CA THR A 4 -21.21 -16.04 -23.74
C THR A 4 -20.36 -16.54 -22.57
N ALA A 5 -19.04 -16.32 -22.64
CA ALA A 5 -18.15 -16.59 -21.52
C ALA A 5 -18.50 -15.58 -20.42
N THR A 6 -19.01 -16.06 -19.30
CA THR A 6 -19.16 -15.28 -18.09
C THR A 6 -17.80 -14.64 -17.78
N PRO A 7 -17.72 -13.31 -17.61
CA PRO A 7 -16.45 -12.68 -17.28
C PRO A 7 -16.00 -13.23 -15.92
N VAL A 8 -14.81 -13.84 -15.88
CA VAL A 8 -14.19 -14.29 -14.63
C VAL A 8 -13.94 -13.04 -13.78
N THR A 9 -14.73 -12.86 -12.74
CA THR A 9 -14.56 -11.76 -11.79
C THR A 9 -13.47 -12.13 -10.80
N LEU A 10 -12.28 -11.61 -11.03
CA LEU A 10 -11.15 -11.74 -10.11
C LEU A 10 -11.35 -10.83 -8.89
N THR A 11 -11.10 -11.38 -7.70
CA THR A 11 -11.23 -10.67 -6.41
C THR A 11 -10.26 -9.50 -6.31
N ALA A 12 -10.58 -8.49 -5.50
CA ALA A 12 -9.66 -7.37 -5.28
C ALA A 12 -8.42 -7.83 -4.47
N PRO A 13 -7.22 -7.27 -4.73
CA PRO A 13 -6.04 -7.56 -3.93
C PRO A 13 -6.22 -7.03 -2.50
N THR A 14 -5.72 -7.78 -1.51
CA THR A 14 -5.76 -7.38 -0.10
C THR A 14 -4.39 -6.90 0.36
N LEU A 15 -4.37 -5.86 1.20
CA LEU A 15 -3.13 -5.33 1.78
C LEU A 15 -3.19 -5.54 3.29
N PRO A 16 -2.58 -6.60 3.84
CA PRO A 16 -2.68 -6.91 5.27
C PRO A 16 -2.12 -5.80 6.17
N GLN A 17 -1.21 -4.99 5.64
CA GLN A 17 -0.58 -3.88 6.36
C GLN A 17 -1.41 -2.58 6.31
N ALA A 18 -2.50 -2.56 5.53
CA ALA A 18 -3.37 -1.39 5.43
C ALA A 18 -4.36 -1.34 6.60
N LEU A 19 -4.15 -0.41 7.53
CA LEU A 19 -5.09 -0.17 8.63
C LEU A 19 -6.19 0.79 8.18
N ARG A 20 -7.43 0.31 8.07
CA ARG A 20 -8.58 1.09 7.53
C ARG A 20 -8.26 1.75 6.18
N ASN A 21 -7.58 1.01 5.30
CA ASN A 21 -7.09 1.48 3.99
C ASN A 21 -5.97 2.53 4.06
N GLY A 22 -5.34 2.76 5.23
CA GLY A 22 -4.18 3.64 5.38
C GLY A 22 -2.85 2.87 5.34
N ILE A 23 -1.88 3.36 4.58
CA ILE A 23 -0.49 2.87 4.56
C ILE A 23 0.39 3.93 5.22
N ASN A 24 1.09 3.56 6.30
CA ASN A 24 2.07 4.42 6.97
C ASN A 24 3.50 4.15 6.46
N ALA A 25 4.48 4.94 6.92
CA ALA A 25 5.89 4.78 6.55
C ALA A 25 6.44 3.37 6.84
N LEU A 26 6.13 2.80 8.01
CA LEU A 26 6.58 1.45 8.38
C LEU A 26 6.02 0.36 7.46
N ALA A 27 4.75 0.48 7.09
CA ALA A 27 4.09 -0.42 6.15
C ALA A 27 4.62 -0.24 4.72
N ALA A 28 5.04 0.96 4.32
CA ALA A 28 5.60 1.22 3.00
C ALA A 28 6.93 0.49 2.75
N THR A 29 7.79 0.35 3.76
CA THR A 29 9.11 -0.30 3.63
C THR A 29 9.02 -1.79 3.25
N HIS A 30 8.00 -2.48 3.74
CA HIS A 30 7.80 -3.92 3.53
C HIS A 30 6.42 -4.26 2.96
N LEU A 31 5.88 -3.40 2.10
CA LEU A 31 4.50 -3.52 1.64
C LEU A 31 4.26 -4.84 0.87
N GLN A 32 3.30 -5.62 1.38
CA GLN A 32 2.85 -6.87 0.77
C GLN A 32 1.42 -6.74 0.26
N VAL A 33 1.18 -7.33 -0.91
CA VAL A 33 -0.13 -7.46 -1.53
C VAL A 33 -0.46 -8.94 -1.64
N ASP A 34 -1.58 -9.32 -1.04
CA ASP A 34 -2.08 -10.68 -0.99
C ASP A 34 -3.22 -10.83 -2.01
N ILE A 35 -3.00 -11.74 -2.96
CA ILE A 35 -3.94 -12.10 -4.01
C ILE A 35 -4.58 -13.43 -3.63
N ALA A 36 -5.89 -13.44 -3.44
CA ALA A 36 -6.63 -14.65 -3.14
C ALA A 36 -6.56 -15.64 -4.34
N PRO A 37 -6.63 -16.95 -4.09
CA PRO A 37 -6.79 -17.93 -5.16
C PRO A 37 -8.02 -17.61 -6.00
N TYR A 38 -7.90 -17.69 -7.32
CA TYR A 38 -9.00 -17.41 -8.24
C TYR A 38 -9.50 -18.68 -8.93
N PRO A 39 -10.75 -18.68 -9.42
CA PRO A 39 -11.29 -19.80 -10.19
C PRO A 39 -10.47 -20.05 -11.45
N GLY A 40 -10.08 -21.30 -11.68
CA GLY A 40 -9.29 -21.69 -12.85
C GLY A 40 -7.80 -21.35 -12.74
N MET A 41 -7.29 -21.07 -11.53
CA MET A 41 -5.85 -20.93 -11.28
C MET A 41 -5.10 -22.20 -11.67
N ASP A 42 -4.14 -22.07 -12.59
CA ASP A 42 -3.37 -23.19 -13.11
C ASP A 42 -1.86 -22.91 -13.08
N GLU A 43 -1.05 -23.96 -13.22
CA GLU A 43 0.39 -23.83 -13.33
C GLU A 43 0.78 -23.08 -14.62
N GLY A 44 1.70 -22.11 -14.48
CA GLY A 44 2.16 -21.29 -15.59
C GLY A 44 1.40 -19.97 -15.75
N ASP A 45 0.28 -19.77 -15.04
CA ASP A 45 -0.42 -18.48 -15.02
C ASP A 45 0.51 -17.36 -14.54
N LEU A 46 0.53 -16.23 -15.24
CA LEU A 46 1.30 -15.06 -14.86
C LEU A 46 0.41 -14.02 -14.18
N ILE A 47 0.72 -13.70 -12.94
CA ILE A 47 0.06 -12.66 -12.17
C ILE A 47 0.94 -11.41 -12.22
N GLU A 48 0.39 -10.30 -12.68
CA GLU A 48 1.06 -9.00 -12.72
C GLU A 48 0.33 -8.01 -11.82
N LEU A 49 1.07 -7.36 -10.92
CA LEU A 49 0.57 -6.39 -9.97
C LEU A 49 0.86 -4.97 -10.46
N PHE A 50 -0.16 -4.13 -10.39
CA PHE A 50 -0.11 -2.73 -10.77
C PHE A 50 -0.41 -1.84 -9.58
N TRP A 51 0.47 -0.86 -9.36
CA TRP A 51 0.31 0.21 -8.39
C TRP A 51 0.17 1.54 -9.14
N ASN A 52 -0.97 2.22 -9.01
CA ASN A 52 -1.28 3.44 -9.76
C ASN A 52 -1.06 3.29 -11.28
N ASN A 53 -1.45 2.13 -11.83
CA ASN A 53 -1.27 1.76 -13.23
C ASN A 53 0.19 1.53 -13.66
N CYS A 54 1.16 1.61 -12.74
CA CYS A 54 2.54 1.22 -12.98
C CYS A 54 2.76 -0.24 -12.59
N PHE A 55 3.52 -0.98 -13.40
CA PHE A 55 3.92 -2.34 -13.09
C PHE A 55 4.83 -2.35 -11.85
N ALA A 56 4.40 -3.05 -10.79
CA ALA A 56 5.10 -3.08 -9.51
C ALA A 56 5.82 -4.41 -9.27
N ALA A 57 5.17 -5.53 -9.62
CA ALA A 57 5.72 -6.87 -9.44
C ALA A 57 4.99 -7.88 -10.33
N SER A 58 5.60 -9.03 -10.56
CA SER A 58 4.93 -10.19 -11.16
C SER A 58 5.35 -11.49 -10.50
N ARG A 59 4.51 -12.51 -10.67
CA ARG A 59 4.80 -13.88 -10.25
C ARG A 59 4.08 -14.88 -11.12
N ARG A 60 4.80 -15.93 -11.50
CA ARG A 60 4.22 -17.11 -12.13
C ARG A 60 3.68 -18.06 -11.06
N VAL A 61 2.52 -18.64 -11.33
CA VAL A 61 1.93 -19.71 -10.52
C VAL A 61 2.68 -21.01 -10.80
N THR A 62 3.08 -21.70 -9.74
CA THR A 62 3.70 -23.03 -9.79
C THR A 62 2.74 -24.08 -9.26
N ALA A 63 2.89 -25.36 -9.65
CA ALA A 63 1.98 -26.44 -9.25
C ALA A 63 1.70 -26.47 -7.73
N GLY A 64 2.73 -26.29 -6.89
CA GLY A 64 2.60 -26.31 -5.43
C GLY A 64 1.95 -25.07 -4.80
N LYS A 65 1.57 -24.07 -5.61
CA LYS A 65 0.91 -22.83 -5.16
C LYS A 65 -0.51 -22.68 -5.67
N ILE A 66 -0.99 -23.62 -6.48
CA ILE A 66 -2.39 -23.66 -6.93
C ILE A 66 -3.29 -23.75 -5.70
N GLY A 67 -4.33 -22.92 -5.67
CA GLY A 67 -5.27 -22.86 -4.54
C GLY A 67 -4.74 -22.14 -3.29
N THR A 68 -3.51 -21.59 -3.33
CA THR A 68 -2.93 -20.82 -2.22
C THR A 68 -2.83 -19.33 -2.55
N PRO A 69 -2.98 -18.42 -1.56
CA PRO A 69 -2.87 -17.00 -1.81
C PRO A 69 -1.45 -16.63 -2.24
N THR A 70 -1.36 -15.81 -3.28
CA THR A 70 -0.10 -15.33 -3.82
C THR A 70 0.26 -13.99 -3.22
N ARG A 71 1.43 -13.89 -2.59
CA ARG A 71 1.94 -12.63 -2.04
C ARG A 71 2.96 -11.99 -2.97
N LEU A 72 2.80 -10.71 -3.22
CA LEU A 72 3.70 -9.88 -4.02
C LEU A 72 4.19 -8.70 -3.18
N ARG A 73 5.47 -8.33 -3.34
CA ARG A 73 6.05 -7.17 -2.67
C ARG A 73 5.98 -5.97 -3.59
N VAL A 74 5.54 -4.83 -3.07
CA VAL A 74 5.61 -3.55 -3.76
C VAL A 74 6.86 -2.81 -3.29
N PRO A 75 7.73 -2.33 -4.19
CA PRO A 75 8.89 -1.52 -3.80
C PRO A 75 8.44 -0.18 -3.20
N GLU A 76 9.14 0.26 -2.16
CA GLU A 76 8.84 1.51 -1.45
C GLU A 76 8.84 2.74 -2.37
N SER A 77 9.65 2.72 -3.45
CA SER A 77 9.71 3.79 -4.45
C SER A 77 8.38 4.08 -5.17
N PHE A 78 7.43 3.12 -5.16
CA PHE A 78 6.10 3.32 -5.72
C PHE A 78 5.11 3.90 -4.70
N VAL A 79 5.42 3.81 -3.41
CA VAL A 79 4.51 4.13 -2.29
C VAL A 79 4.64 5.61 -1.94
N LEU A 80 4.12 6.46 -2.83
CA LEU A 80 4.09 7.91 -2.66
C LEU A 80 2.85 8.36 -1.87
N ASP A 81 2.99 9.44 -1.11
CA ASP A 81 1.90 10.08 -0.37
C ASP A 81 0.70 10.40 -1.27
N GLY A 82 -0.50 10.07 -0.79
CA GLY A 82 -1.76 10.32 -1.48
C GLY A 82 -2.60 9.05 -1.72
N PRO A 83 -3.72 9.19 -2.46
CA PRO A 83 -4.54 8.05 -2.81
C PRO A 83 -3.80 7.15 -3.82
N ALA A 84 -3.79 5.85 -3.54
CA ALA A 84 -3.22 4.83 -4.41
C ALA A 84 -4.25 3.78 -4.81
N ARG A 85 -4.13 3.27 -6.03
CA ARG A 85 -4.98 2.24 -6.63
C ARG A 85 -4.14 1.01 -6.93
N VAL A 86 -4.56 -0.13 -6.38
CA VAL A 86 -3.87 -1.41 -6.52
C VAL A 86 -4.79 -2.38 -7.24
N HIS A 87 -4.29 -3.00 -8.31
CA HIS A 87 -5.01 -4.06 -9.02
C HIS A 87 -3.99 -5.04 -9.58
N TYR A 88 -4.46 -6.23 -9.93
CA TYR A 88 -3.65 -7.20 -10.64
C TYR A 88 -4.35 -7.66 -11.91
N GLN A 89 -3.58 -8.24 -12.83
CA GLN A 89 -4.11 -8.98 -13.94
C GLN A 89 -3.49 -10.37 -13.99
N VAL A 90 -4.25 -11.31 -14.52
CA VAL A 90 -3.82 -12.69 -14.72
C VAL A 90 -3.77 -12.94 -16.22
N MET A 91 -2.64 -13.46 -16.68
CA MET A 91 -2.46 -13.96 -18.04
C MET A 91 -2.42 -15.48 -17.96
N GLN A 92 -3.49 -16.12 -18.44
CA GLN A 92 -3.58 -17.58 -18.49
C GLN A 92 -3.24 -18.08 -19.89
N ILE A 93 -2.68 -19.28 -19.97
CA ILE A 93 -2.31 -19.89 -21.25
C ILE A 93 -3.57 -20.16 -22.07
N GLY A 94 -3.65 -19.59 -23.28
CA GLY A 94 -4.81 -19.75 -24.17
C GLY A 94 -5.98 -18.81 -23.89
N HIS A 95 -5.87 -17.90 -22.90
CA HIS A 95 -6.88 -16.89 -22.60
C HIS A 95 -6.31 -15.47 -22.72
N GLY A 96 -7.19 -14.48 -22.88
CA GLY A 96 -6.82 -13.07 -22.81
C GLY A 96 -6.51 -12.63 -21.38
N PRO A 97 -5.82 -11.48 -21.19
CA PRO A 97 -5.56 -10.94 -19.87
C PRO A 97 -6.87 -10.59 -19.15
N VAL A 98 -7.02 -11.07 -17.92
CA VAL A 98 -8.19 -10.79 -17.07
C VAL A 98 -7.76 -9.88 -15.91
N ARG A 99 -8.48 -8.78 -15.70
CA ARG A 99 -8.17 -7.79 -14.65
C ARG A 99 -9.00 -8.02 -13.39
N SER A 100 -8.38 -7.77 -12.24
CA SER A 100 -9.03 -7.79 -10.93
C SER A 100 -9.85 -6.54 -10.65
N ALA A 101 -10.72 -6.64 -9.64
CA ALA A 101 -11.22 -5.45 -8.97
C ALA A 101 -10.07 -4.62 -8.38
N VAL A 102 -10.31 -3.31 -8.23
CA VAL A 102 -9.31 -2.33 -7.76
C VAL A 102 -9.48 -2.11 -6.26
N THR A 103 -8.38 -2.17 -5.52
CA THR A 103 -8.32 -1.78 -4.11
C THR A 103 -7.78 -0.36 -3.99
N GLN A 104 -8.49 0.51 -3.27
CA GLN A 104 -8.07 1.88 -3.01
C GLN A 104 -7.51 2.00 -1.60
N VAL A 105 -6.32 2.57 -1.49
CA VAL A 105 -5.65 2.85 -0.22
C VAL A 105 -5.15 4.30 -0.19
N ASN A 106 -4.99 4.86 1.00
CA ASN A 106 -4.41 6.17 1.22
C ASN A 106 -3.03 6.00 1.84
N VAL A 107 -2.02 6.49 1.15
CA VAL A 107 -0.63 6.45 1.61
C VAL A 107 -0.31 7.75 2.36
N LYS A 108 0.21 7.60 3.58
CA LYS A 108 0.72 8.70 4.39
C LYS A 108 2.02 8.27 5.08
N THR A 109 3.15 8.48 4.41
CA THR A 109 4.50 8.22 4.90
C THR A 109 5.14 9.44 5.54
N ASN A 110 4.71 10.65 5.21
CA ASN A 110 5.24 11.87 5.83
C ASN A 110 4.83 12.02 7.30
N HIS A 111 5.79 12.40 8.14
CA HIS A 111 5.55 12.70 9.55
C HIS A 111 4.57 13.88 9.70
N PRO A 112 3.57 13.77 10.61
CA PRO A 112 2.73 14.90 10.95
C PRO A 112 3.61 16.01 11.55
N GLY A 113 3.49 17.24 11.02
CA GLY A 113 4.35 18.37 11.41
C GLY A 113 5.44 18.73 10.39
N GLY A 114 5.67 17.89 9.37
CA GLY A 114 6.73 18.10 8.37
C GLY A 114 8.10 17.62 8.85
N GLY A 115 9.08 17.64 7.95
CA GLY A 115 10.47 17.35 8.32
C GLY A 115 11.16 18.56 8.97
N PRO A 116 12.20 18.35 9.77
CA PRO A 116 13.04 19.44 10.26
C PRO A 116 13.59 20.22 9.06
N ARG A 117 13.43 21.55 9.08
CA ARG A 117 13.96 22.42 8.03
C ARG A 117 15.41 22.71 8.35
N ASP A 118 16.34 22.36 7.45
CA ASP A 118 17.79 22.58 7.60
C ASP A 118 18.20 24.05 7.86
N LEU A 119 17.27 25.00 7.63
CA LEU A 119 17.50 26.44 7.82
C LEU A 119 17.26 26.93 9.25
N TYR A 120 16.73 26.09 10.14
CA TYR A 120 16.44 26.48 11.51
C TYR A 120 16.99 25.42 12.47
N SER A 121 18.15 25.72 13.08
CA SER A 121 18.72 24.93 14.18
C SER A 121 17.84 24.88 15.43
N ASP A 122 16.75 25.66 15.44
CA ASP A 122 15.83 25.79 16.55
C ASP A 122 14.42 25.54 15.99
N GLU A 123 13.92 24.33 16.25
CA GLU A 123 12.59 23.86 15.86
C GLU A 123 11.52 24.80 16.44
N ASN A 124 10.32 24.84 15.83
CA ASN A 124 9.15 25.54 16.43
C ASN A 124 9.13 27.09 16.44
N GLN A 125 9.77 27.77 15.49
CA GLN A 125 9.77 29.26 15.38
C GLN A 125 8.39 29.94 15.25
N ASN A 126 7.32 29.19 15.00
CA ASN A 126 5.94 29.70 14.94
C ASN A 126 5.15 29.49 16.24
N LEU A 127 5.75 28.93 17.29
CA LEU A 127 5.11 28.88 18.61
C LEU A 127 5.16 30.26 19.25
N ALA A 128 4.02 30.68 19.81
CA ALA A 128 3.99 31.85 20.66
C ALA A 128 4.96 31.63 21.84
N PRO A 129 5.70 32.66 22.28
CA PRO A 129 6.54 32.57 23.47
C PRO A 129 5.74 32.03 24.64
N VAL A 130 6.31 31.07 25.38
CA VAL A 130 5.62 30.46 26.52
C VAL A 130 5.39 31.49 27.63
N GLY A 131 4.13 31.79 27.91
CA GLY A 131 3.71 32.66 29.01
C GLY A 131 3.72 31.90 30.34
N LEU A 132 4.88 31.73 30.95
CA LEU A 132 4.98 31.10 32.28
C LEU A 132 4.59 32.10 33.39
N PRO A 133 3.70 31.74 34.33
CA PRO A 133 3.43 32.53 35.54
C PRO A 133 4.72 32.73 36.36
N GLU A 134 4.86 33.88 37.04
CA GLU A 134 6.05 34.22 37.82
C GLU A 134 6.42 33.15 38.86
N THR A 135 5.42 32.52 39.48
CA THR A 135 5.63 31.44 40.47
C THR A 135 6.39 30.27 39.87
N ILE A 136 6.05 29.84 38.66
CA ILE A 136 6.73 28.75 37.97
C ILE A 136 8.12 29.20 37.49
N ARG A 137 8.25 30.45 37.01
CA ARG A 137 9.55 31.03 36.62
C ARG A 137 10.53 31.09 37.80
N ARG A 138 10.03 31.35 39.01
CA ARG A 138 10.86 31.54 40.21
C ARG A 138 11.11 30.26 40.99
N TYR A 139 10.13 29.37 41.11
CA TYR A 139 10.18 28.23 42.04
C TYR A 139 10.19 26.86 41.35
N GLY A 140 10.07 26.80 40.01
CA GLY A 140 9.95 25.53 39.29
C GLY A 140 8.62 24.81 39.56
N VAL A 141 8.51 23.55 39.13
CA VAL A 141 7.26 22.76 39.18
C VAL A 141 7.25 21.76 40.34
N ASN A 142 8.25 21.82 41.23
CA ASN A 142 8.42 20.85 42.32
C ASN A 142 7.98 21.42 43.67
N SER A 143 6.74 21.89 43.77
CA SER A 143 6.11 22.23 45.06
C SER A 143 5.28 21.08 45.58
#